data_AF-A0A962V7Q6-F1
#
_entry.id   AF-A0A962V7Q6-F1
#
_cell.length_a   1.000
_cell.length_b   1.000
_cell.length_c   1.000
_cell.angle_alpha   90.00
_cell.angle_beta   90.00
_cell.angle_gamma   90.00
#
_symmetry.space_group_name_H-M   'P 1'
#
loop_
_entity.id
_entity.type
_entity.pdbx_description
1 polymer ?
#
loop_
_entity_poly.entity_id
_entity_poly.type
_entity_poly.pdbx_seq_one_letter_code
_entity_poly.pdbx_strand_id
1 'polypeptide(L)'
;PVPDIALTANDTIEVPSSGKFHPELVRPSAITPPGMRVFISNLSVPADSNAQASVNEEGTRLPYGTQLLQATVGANCVGGSSSVNSSRYVVLASYNPLTRRSEVIERNIERLVRDAGRDEFNPYLLPGDALACYDSQASDLRDIARMVTDILLPLTLLKTLR
;
A
#
# COMPACT_ATOMS: atom_id res chain seq x y z
N PRO A 1 9.50 -25.54 14.47
CA PRO A 1 10.38 -24.85 15.46
C PRO A 1 11.53 -24.15 14.74
N VAL A 2 11.83 -22.89 15.10
CA VAL A 2 13.06 -22.21 14.63
C VAL A 2 14.24 -22.86 15.35
N PRO A 3 15.32 -23.25 14.66
CA PRO A 3 16.52 -23.77 15.31
C PRO A 3 17.05 -22.74 16.31
N ASP A 4 17.18 -23.14 17.57
CA ASP A 4 17.74 -22.30 18.62
C ASP A 4 19.25 -22.54 18.68
N ILE A 5 20.02 -21.60 18.14
CA ILE A 5 21.48 -21.64 18.14
C ILE A 5 21.92 -20.65 19.21
N ALA A 6 22.63 -21.14 20.23
CA ALA A 6 23.19 -20.27 21.25
C ALA A 6 24.26 -19.36 20.62
N LEU A 7 24.05 -18.04 20.73
CA LEU A 7 24.99 -17.02 20.27
C LEU A 7 25.62 -16.34 21.48
N THR A 8 26.91 -16.06 21.38
CA THR A 8 27.71 -15.35 22.37
C THR A 8 28.17 -14.00 21.83
N ALA A 9 28.67 -13.14 22.73
CA ALA A 9 29.20 -11.84 22.31
C ALA A 9 30.36 -12.03 21.31
N ASN A 10 30.31 -11.27 20.21
CA ASN A 10 31.25 -11.30 19.08
C ASN A 10 31.06 -12.45 18.06
N ASP A 11 30.02 -13.27 18.19
CA ASP A 11 29.67 -14.19 17.12
C ASP A 11 29.19 -13.43 15.88
N THR A 12 29.64 -13.87 14.70
CA THR A 12 29.25 -13.29 13.40
C THR A 12 28.45 -14.32 12.61
N ILE A 13 27.26 -13.93 12.17
CA ILE A 13 26.41 -14.75 11.31
C ILE A 13 26.46 -14.17 9.90
N GLU A 14 27.03 -14.94 8.97
CA GLU A 14 26.99 -14.62 7.56
C GLU A 14 25.88 -15.43 6.88
N VAL A 15 24.90 -14.72 6.31
CA VAL A 15 23.83 -15.35 5.52
C VAL A 15 24.12 -15.09 4.04
N PRO A 16 24.64 -16.07 3.28
CA PRO A 16 24.95 -15.87 1.87
C PRO A 16 23.67 -15.71 1.06
N SER A 17 23.72 -14.85 0.03
CA SER A 17 22.59 -14.70 -0.90
C SER A 17 22.50 -15.91 -1.82
N SER A 18 21.28 -16.46 -1.97
CA SER A 18 20.96 -17.51 -2.94
C SER A 18 20.68 -16.97 -4.35
N GLY A 19 20.61 -15.64 -4.52
CA GLY A 19 20.16 -14.98 -5.75
C GLY A 19 18.68 -15.20 -6.09
N LYS A 20 17.89 -15.79 -5.20
CA LYS A 20 16.47 -16.09 -5.39
C LYS A 20 15.66 -15.67 -4.18
N PHE A 21 14.39 -15.33 -4.39
CA PHE A 21 13.45 -15.11 -3.30
C PHE A 21 12.96 -16.45 -2.73
N HIS A 22 12.98 -16.58 -1.41
CA HIS A 22 12.65 -17.79 -0.67
C HIS A 22 11.47 -17.50 0.29
N PRO A 23 10.21 -17.76 -0.11
CA PRO A 23 9.04 -17.42 0.69
C PRO A 23 9.04 -18.02 2.10
N GLU A 24 9.60 -19.21 2.27
CA GLU A 24 9.70 -19.94 3.54
C GLU A 24 10.63 -19.27 4.57
N LEU A 25 11.47 -18.33 4.12
CA LEU A 25 12.35 -17.53 4.97
C LEU A 25 11.71 -16.22 5.42
N VAL A 26 10.52 -15.86 4.91
CA VAL A 26 9.81 -14.63 5.27
C VAL A 26 9.04 -14.82 6.58
N ARG A 27 9.79 -15.10 7.64
CA ARG A 27 9.25 -15.34 8.99
C ARG A 27 10.28 -14.94 10.05
N PRO A 28 9.85 -14.60 11.27
CA PRO A 28 10.77 -14.32 12.36
C PRO A 28 11.69 -15.51 12.67
N SER A 29 12.93 -15.19 13.02
CA SER A 29 13.93 -16.08 13.60
C SER A 29 14.32 -15.64 15.02
N ALA A 30 15.16 -16.41 15.71
CA ALA A 30 15.64 -16.09 17.06
C ALA A 30 16.35 -14.72 17.15
N ILE A 31 16.90 -14.22 16.05
CA ILE A 31 17.63 -12.94 15.97
C ILE A 31 16.83 -11.84 15.27
N THR A 32 15.60 -12.11 14.84
CA THR A 32 14.80 -11.12 14.12
C THR A 32 14.27 -10.08 15.11
N PRO A 33 14.47 -8.77 14.88
CA PRO A 33 13.86 -7.73 15.69
C PRO A 33 12.32 -7.85 15.73
N PRO A 34 11.65 -7.32 16.76
CA PRO A 34 10.20 -7.38 16.83
C PRO A 34 9.56 -6.46 15.78
N GLY A 35 8.91 -7.07 14.79
CA GLY A 35 8.16 -6.37 13.73
C GLY A 35 9.06 -5.60 12.75
N MET A 36 8.45 -5.16 11.66
CA MET A 36 9.05 -4.31 10.64
C MET A 36 8.27 -3.02 10.49
N ARG A 37 8.96 -1.93 10.17
CA ARG A 37 8.34 -0.63 9.91
C ARG A 37 8.11 -0.43 8.41
N VAL A 38 6.93 0.07 8.05
CA VAL A 38 6.54 0.51 6.72
C VAL A 38 5.91 1.91 6.79
N PHE A 39 5.86 2.61 5.68
CA PHE A 39 5.22 3.92 5.57
C PHE A 39 3.90 3.78 4.85
N ILE A 40 2.83 4.38 5.36
CA ILE A 40 1.49 4.28 4.78
C ILE A 40 0.92 5.67 4.57
N SER A 41 0.46 5.94 3.35
CA SER A 41 -0.32 7.12 3.01
C SER A 41 -1.77 6.73 2.72
N ASN A 42 -2.68 7.05 3.66
CA ASN A 42 -4.09 6.66 3.64
C ASN A 42 -5.06 7.83 3.34
N LEU A 43 -4.63 8.85 2.61
CA LEU A 43 -5.45 10.04 2.42
C LEU A 43 -5.97 10.11 0.98
N SER A 44 -7.05 9.37 0.70
CA SER A 44 -7.95 9.68 -0.43
C SER A 44 -8.75 10.99 -0.19
N VAL A 45 -8.69 11.54 1.02
CA VAL A 45 -9.08 12.91 1.40
C VAL A 45 -7.99 13.43 2.32
N PRO A 46 -7.45 14.66 2.17
CA PRO A 46 -6.54 15.24 3.16
C PRO A 46 -7.21 15.19 4.54
N ALA A 47 -6.59 14.56 5.52
CA ALA A 47 -7.11 14.61 6.88
C ALA A 47 -6.76 15.98 7.45
N ASP A 48 -7.77 16.69 7.96
CA ASP A 48 -7.57 17.98 8.63
C ASP A 48 -6.77 17.83 9.96
N SER A 49 -6.55 16.59 10.42
CA SER A 49 -5.66 16.27 11.54
C SER A 49 -5.12 14.83 11.52
N ASN A 50 -3.94 14.61 12.12
CA ASN A 50 -3.33 13.29 12.30
C ASN A 50 -4.22 12.29 13.07
N ALA A 51 -5.09 12.80 13.96
CA ALA A 51 -6.02 12.00 14.75
C ALA A 51 -7.17 11.39 13.91
N GLN A 52 -7.54 12.03 12.78
CA GLN A 52 -8.56 11.52 11.86
C GLN A 52 -8.02 10.48 10.87
N ALA A 53 -6.73 10.52 10.56
CA ALA A 53 -6.12 9.64 9.56
C ALA A 53 -5.90 8.20 10.06
N SER A 54 -5.94 7.97 11.40
CA SER A 54 -5.60 6.70 12.05
C SER A 54 -4.30 6.07 11.54
N VAL A 55 -3.38 6.87 10.99
CA VAL A 55 -2.00 6.47 10.68
C VAL A 55 -1.24 6.52 12.00
N ASN A 56 -1.63 5.65 12.93
CA ASN A 56 -0.95 5.50 14.21
C ASN A 56 0.40 4.83 13.99
N GLU A 57 1.31 4.97 14.97
CA GLU A 57 2.57 4.22 15.07
C GLU A 57 2.40 2.70 14.89
N GLU A 58 1.19 2.18 15.14
CA GLU A 58 0.78 0.79 14.99
C GLU A 58 0.45 0.40 13.54
N GLY A 59 -0.09 1.33 12.74
CA GLY A 59 -0.36 1.09 11.30
C GLY A 59 0.92 0.96 10.48
N THR A 60 2.03 1.50 11.00
CA THR A 60 3.35 1.41 10.37
C THR A 60 4.19 0.22 10.86
N ARG A 61 3.79 -0.46 11.94
CA ARG A 61 4.51 -1.63 12.48
C ARG A 61 3.78 -2.91 12.12
N LEU A 62 4.32 -3.63 11.15
CA LEU A 62 3.75 -4.87 10.65
C LEU A 62 4.60 -6.07 11.09
N PRO A 63 3.99 -7.26 11.30
CA PRO A 63 4.78 -8.47 11.49
C PRO A 63 5.55 -8.83 10.22
N TYR A 64 6.73 -9.44 10.37
CA TYR A 64 7.42 -10.04 9.22
C TYR A 64 6.54 -11.09 8.56
N GLY A 65 6.56 -11.16 7.23
CA GLY A 65 5.64 -12.01 6.46
C GLY A 65 4.33 -11.33 6.08
N THR A 66 4.16 -10.05 6.42
CA THR A 66 2.99 -9.30 5.96
C THR A 66 3.02 -9.13 4.44
N GLN A 67 1.91 -9.48 3.79
CA GLN A 67 1.72 -9.29 2.35
C GLN A 67 1.05 -7.94 2.04
N LEU A 68 1.20 -7.48 0.80
CA LEU A 68 0.61 -6.23 0.33
C LEU A 68 -0.90 -6.16 0.59
N LEU A 69 -1.65 -7.23 0.34
CA LEU A 69 -3.09 -7.28 0.62
C LEU A 69 -3.39 -7.03 2.11
N GLN A 70 -2.65 -7.67 3.02
CA GLN A 70 -2.85 -7.54 4.46
C GLN A 70 -2.56 -6.11 4.93
N ALA A 71 -1.47 -5.51 4.43
CA ALA A 71 -1.15 -4.11 4.70
C ALA A 71 -2.19 -3.15 4.12
N THR A 72 -2.70 -3.43 2.91
CA THR A 72 -3.76 -2.65 2.26
C THR A 72 -5.08 -2.71 3.05
N VAL A 73 -5.41 -3.87 3.63
CA VAL A 73 -6.54 -4.01 4.56
C VAL A 73 -6.31 -3.23 5.85
N GLY A 74 -5.14 -3.41 6.48
CA GLY A 74 -4.77 -2.70 7.72
C GLY A 74 -4.68 -1.18 7.57
N ALA A 75 -4.36 -0.71 6.36
CA ALA A 75 -4.35 0.69 5.98
C ALA A 75 -5.75 1.25 5.67
N ASN A 76 -6.83 0.49 5.84
CA ASN A 76 -8.21 0.89 5.49
C ASN A 76 -8.41 1.23 4.00
N CYS A 77 -7.58 0.70 3.12
CA CYS A 77 -7.72 0.89 1.68
C CYS A 77 -8.75 -0.05 1.06
N VAL A 78 -9.04 -1.16 1.74
CA VAL A 78 -10.09 -2.11 1.37
C VAL A 78 -11.38 -1.76 2.12
N GLY A 79 -12.43 -1.38 1.38
CA GLY A 79 -13.73 -1.04 1.97
C GLY A 79 -14.67 -0.36 0.97
N GLY A 80 -15.95 -0.22 1.35
CA GLY A 80 -17.00 0.34 0.49
C GLY A 80 -17.67 -0.70 -0.42
N SER A 81 -18.56 -0.26 -1.31
CA SER A 81 -19.19 -1.14 -2.29
C SER A 81 -18.20 -1.56 -3.39
N SER A 82 -18.40 -2.73 -4.00
CA SER A 82 -17.55 -3.21 -5.11
C SER A 82 -17.46 -2.21 -6.27
N SER A 83 -18.50 -1.39 -6.47
CA SER A 83 -18.52 -0.32 -7.47
C SER A 83 -17.52 0.81 -7.20
N VAL A 84 -17.20 1.09 -5.93
CA VAL A 84 -16.21 2.10 -5.53
C VAL A 84 -14.81 1.47 -5.47
N ASN A 85 -14.72 0.26 -4.95
CA ASN A 85 -13.44 -0.44 -4.75
C ASN A 85 -12.79 -0.96 -6.05
N SER A 86 -13.58 -1.28 -7.08
CA SER A 86 -13.11 -1.76 -8.39
C SER A 86 -12.09 -0.83 -9.06
N SER A 87 -12.14 0.43 -8.68
CA SER A 87 -11.41 1.53 -9.31
C SER A 87 -10.14 1.92 -8.53
N ARG A 88 -10.05 1.54 -7.25
CA ARG A 88 -8.92 1.89 -6.37
C ARG A 88 -7.69 1.06 -6.68
N TYR A 89 -6.53 1.69 -6.51
CA TYR A 89 -5.24 1.02 -6.63
C TYR A 89 -4.35 1.35 -5.43
N VAL A 90 -3.48 0.41 -5.09
CA VAL A 90 -2.41 0.60 -4.13
C VAL A 90 -1.08 0.67 -4.88
N VAL A 91 -0.27 1.66 -4.52
CA VAL A 91 1.10 1.82 -5.00
C VAL A 91 2.03 1.39 -3.87
N LEU A 92 2.91 0.45 -4.14
CA LEU A 92 3.99 0.01 -3.26
C LEU A 92 5.31 0.51 -3.84
N ALA A 93 6.02 1.35 -3.10
CA ALA A 93 7.40 1.70 -3.35
C ALA A 93 8.30 0.86 -2.42
N SER A 94 9.16 0.04 -3.03
CA SER A 94 10.03 -0.90 -2.32
C SER A 94 11.46 -0.81 -2.83
N TYR A 95 12.42 -1.21 -2.01
CA TYR A 95 13.82 -1.35 -2.43
C TYR A 95 14.14 -2.83 -2.59
N ASN A 96 14.41 -3.24 -3.83
CA ASN A 96 14.72 -4.63 -4.14
C ASN A 96 16.17 -4.96 -3.72
N PRO A 97 16.36 -5.86 -2.73
CA PRO A 97 17.69 -6.16 -2.20
C PRO A 97 18.56 -6.96 -3.19
N LEU A 98 17.96 -7.64 -4.17
CA LEU A 98 18.68 -8.40 -5.19
C LEU A 98 19.19 -7.48 -6.30
N THR A 99 18.34 -6.58 -6.81
CA THR A 99 18.69 -5.67 -7.92
C THR A 99 19.34 -4.37 -7.44
N ARG A 100 19.24 -4.06 -6.14
CA ARG A 100 19.67 -2.79 -5.52
C ARG A 100 19.02 -1.57 -6.15
N ARG A 101 17.74 -1.68 -6.50
CA ARG A 101 16.97 -0.61 -7.14
C ARG A 101 15.67 -0.37 -6.39
N SER A 102 15.25 0.88 -6.40
CA SER A 102 13.89 1.24 -6.01
C SER A 102 12.92 0.81 -7.11
N GLU A 103 11.85 0.14 -6.73
CA GLU A 103 10.83 -0.38 -7.62
C GLU A 103 9.46 0.13 -7.14
N VAL A 104 8.61 0.47 -8.10
CA VAL A 104 7.24 0.93 -7.84
C VAL A 104 6.28 -0.06 -8.45
N ILE A 105 5.41 -0.61 -7.62
CA ILE A 105 4.48 -1.68 -7.96
C ILE A 105 3.07 -1.17 -7.74
N GLU A 106 2.28 -1.08 -8.81
CA GLU A 106 0.86 -0.71 -8.74
C GLU A 106 -0.02 -1.96 -8.77
N ARG A 107 -1.01 -2.04 -7.90
CA ARG A 107 -2.00 -3.14 -7.87
C ARG A 107 -3.41 -2.62 -7.71
N ASN A 108 -4.32 -3.15 -8.53
CA ASN A 108 -5.75 -2.95 -8.34
C ASN A 108 -6.22 -3.67 -7.06
N ILE A 109 -6.90 -2.95 -6.17
CA ILE A 109 -7.29 -3.47 -4.86
C ILE A 109 -8.34 -4.58 -5.01
N GLU A 110 -9.30 -4.44 -5.92
CA GLU A 110 -10.34 -5.44 -6.15
C GLU A 110 -9.76 -6.77 -6.63
N ARG A 111 -8.75 -6.73 -7.50
CA ARG A 111 -8.03 -7.94 -7.92
C ARG A 111 -7.29 -8.60 -6.76
N LEU A 112 -6.61 -7.82 -5.91
CA LEU A 112 -5.96 -8.37 -4.72
C LEU A 112 -6.95 -9.09 -3.79
N VAL A 113 -8.18 -8.59 -3.67
CA VAL A 113 -9.20 -9.15 -2.78
C VAL A 113 -9.91 -10.36 -3.38
N ARG A 114 -10.27 -10.31 -4.67
CA ARG A 114 -11.17 -11.30 -5.30
C ARG A 114 -10.50 -12.36 -6.14
N ASP A 115 -9.32 -12.10 -6.67
CA ASP A 115 -8.68 -13.02 -7.60
C ASP A 115 -8.19 -14.28 -6.85
N ALA A 116 -8.39 -15.45 -7.45
CA ALA A 116 -7.83 -16.70 -6.93
C ALA A 116 -6.32 -16.79 -7.21
N GLY A 117 -5.84 -16.16 -8.29
CA GLY A 117 -4.42 -16.09 -8.65
C GLY A 117 -3.65 -14.93 -8.00
N ARG A 118 -4.20 -14.32 -6.94
CA ARG A 118 -3.62 -13.11 -6.32
C ARG A 118 -2.17 -13.26 -5.88
N ASP A 119 -1.75 -14.47 -5.55
CA ASP A 119 -0.42 -14.76 -5.01
C ASP A 119 0.70 -14.41 -6.01
N GLU A 120 0.40 -14.37 -7.31
CA GLU A 120 1.34 -13.94 -8.35
C GLU A 120 1.64 -12.43 -8.30
N PHE A 121 0.76 -11.65 -7.70
CA PHE A 121 0.84 -10.19 -7.71
C PHE A 121 0.63 -9.54 -6.34
N ASN A 122 0.68 -10.33 -5.27
CA ASN A 122 0.57 -9.91 -3.88
C ASN A 122 1.92 -10.12 -3.15
N PRO A 123 2.89 -9.20 -3.33
CA PRO A 123 4.23 -9.37 -2.78
C PRO A 123 4.24 -9.28 -1.24
N TYR A 124 5.26 -9.88 -0.63
CA TYR A 124 5.61 -9.60 0.75
C TYR A 124 6.19 -8.20 0.90
N LEU A 125 5.87 -7.53 1.99
CA LEU A 125 6.48 -6.26 2.34
C LEU A 125 7.85 -6.47 2.98
N LEU A 126 8.73 -5.50 2.75
CA LEU A 126 10.05 -5.40 3.35
C LEU A 126 10.12 -4.23 4.35
N PRO A 127 11.03 -4.29 5.33
CA PRO A 127 11.28 -3.16 6.20
C PRO A 127 11.67 -1.91 5.40
N GLY A 128 10.99 -0.79 5.67
CA GLY A 128 11.20 0.48 4.99
C GLY A 128 10.35 0.68 3.73
N ASP A 129 9.54 -0.31 3.33
CA ASP A 129 8.60 -0.14 2.22
C ASP A 129 7.60 0.98 2.50
N ALA A 130 7.15 1.64 1.43
CA ALA A 130 6.11 2.66 1.49
C ALA A 130 4.92 2.25 0.61
N LEU A 131 3.71 2.39 1.12
CA LEU A 131 2.49 2.19 0.35
C LEU A 131 1.55 3.40 0.39
N ALA A 132 0.85 3.63 -0.71
CA ALA A 132 -0.14 4.69 -0.84
C ALA A 132 -1.38 4.16 -1.56
N CYS A 133 -2.55 4.57 -1.08
CA CYS A 133 -3.82 4.15 -1.64
C CYS A 133 -4.48 5.30 -2.39
N TYR A 134 -4.80 5.05 -3.64
CA TYR A 134 -5.39 6.03 -4.53
C TYR A 134 -6.82 5.60 -4.89
N ASP A 135 -7.71 6.60 -4.94
CA ASP A 135 -9.00 6.43 -5.59
C ASP A 135 -8.82 6.52 -7.11
N SER A 136 -9.70 5.90 -7.90
CA SER A 136 -9.58 6.04 -9.35
C SER A 136 -9.75 7.48 -9.80
N GLN A 137 -9.14 7.82 -10.93
CA GLN A 137 -9.29 9.11 -11.62
C GLN A 137 -10.74 9.43 -12.09
N ALA A 138 -11.76 8.66 -11.71
CA ALA A 138 -13.15 8.96 -12.05
C ALA A 138 -13.70 10.22 -11.32
N SER A 139 -12.97 10.74 -10.33
CA SER A 139 -13.23 12.04 -9.69
C SER A 139 -12.98 13.22 -10.63
N ASP A 140 -11.98 13.13 -11.50
CA ASP A 140 -11.60 14.23 -12.41
C ASP A 140 -12.71 14.52 -13.44
N LEU A 141 -13.44 13.50 -13.90
CA LEU A 141 -14.48 13.70 -14.91
C LEU A 141 -15.72 14.41 -14.35
N ARG A 142 -16.03 14.25 -13.06
CA ARG A 142 -17.14 14.95 -12.40
C ARG A 142 -16.79 16.39 -12.06
N ASP A 143 -15.53 16.67 -11.70
CA ASP A 143 -15.06 18.04 -11.48
C ASP A 143 -14.93 18.80 -12.82
N ILE A 144 -14.54 18.14 -13.90
CA ILE A 144 -14.62 18.70 -15.27
C ILE A 144 -16.08 18.94 -15.67
N ALA A 145 -16.99 18.00 -15.42
CA ALA A 145 -18.40 18.19 -15.75
C ALA A 145 -19.04 19.35 -14.98
N ARG A 146 -18.67 19.55 -13.71
CA ARG A 146 -19.08 20.71 -12.89
C ARG A 146 -18.48 22.02 -13.40
N MET A 147 -17.20 22.05 -13.76
CA MET A 147 -16.59 23.22 -14.42
C MET A 147 -17.31 23.57 -15.73
N VAL A 148 -17.62 22.56 -16.55
CA VAL A 148 -18.34 22.75 -17.82
C VAL A 148 -19.75 23.28 -17.57
N THR A 149 -20.48 22.76 -16.57
CA THR A 149 -21.81 23.29 -16.23
C THR A 149 -21.74 24.70 -15.63
N ASP A 150 -20.78 24.98 -14.75
CA ASP A 150 -20.64 26.28 -14.09
C ASP A 150 -20.21 27.40 -15.05
N ILE A 151 -19.50 27.06 -16.14
CA ILE A 151 -19.15 28.01 -17.20
C ILE A 151 -20.30 28.21 -18.20
N LEU A 152 -21.08 27.15 -18.50
CA LEU A 152 -22.14 27.22 -19.51
C LEU A 152 -23.48 27.77 -18.98
N LEU A 153 -23.78 27.60 -17.68
CA LEU A 153 -24.98 28.14 -17.04
C LEU A 153 -25.08 29.69 -17.07
N PRO A 154 -24.03 30.48 -16.76
CA PRO A 154 -24.13 31.94 -16.79
C PRO A 154 -24.28 32.52 -18.21
N LEU A 155 -23.87 31.80 -19.26
CA LEU A 155 -23.98 32.27 -20.65
C LEU A 155 -25.41 32.15 -21.22
N THR A 156 -26.20 31.20 -20.72
CA THR A 156 -27.59 31.03 -21.19
C THR A 156 -28.57 31.98 -20.49
N LEU A 157 -28.30 32.35 -19.24
CA LEU A 157 -29.03 33.38 -18.48
C LEU A 157 -28.81 34.81 -19.03
N LEU A 158 -27.60 35.14 -19.48
CA LEU A 158 -27.30 36.43 -20.11
C LEU A 158 -27.97 36.60 -21.49
N LYS A 159 -28.31 35.50 -22.16
CA LYS A 159 -28.97 35.50 -23.47
C LYS A 159 -30.50 35.59 -23.38
N THR A 160 -31.07 35.37 -22.20
CA THR A 160 -32.53 35.48 -21.94
C THR A 160 -32.93 36.81 -21.30
N LEU A 161 -31.96 37.62 -20.84
CA LEU A 161 -32.17 38.97 -20.28
C LEU A 161 -31.87 40.10 -21.29
N ARG A 162 -31.83 39.80 -22.59
CA ARG A 162 -31.63 40.79 -23.66
C ARG A 162 -32.75 40.74 -24.69
#